data_AF-A0A842QGW9-F1
#
_entry.id   AF-A0A842QGW9-F1
#
_cell.length_a   1.000
_cell.length_b   1.000
_cell.length_c   1.000
_cell.angle_alpha   90.00
_cell.angle_beta   90.00
_cell.angle_gamma   90.00
#
_symmetry.space_group_name_H-M   'P 1'
#
loop_
_entity.id
_entity.type
_entity.pdbx_description
1 polymer ?
#
loop_
_entity_poly.entity_id
_entity_poly.type
_entity_poly.pdbx_seq_one_letter_code
_entity_poly.pdbx_strand_id
1 'polypeptide(L)' 'MTPDVNKTGRYENQEKFKFWSGEIRGNFVTIRFGNIGTSGHCSSKEFPSQAAAENFLKKRKEEKIAEGFSLVEEEE' A
#
# COMPACT_ATOMS: atom_id res chain seq x y z
N MET A 1 4.50 9.60 -21.70
CA MET A 1 5.11 8.45 -20.99
C MET A 1 4.62 8.49 -19.56
N THR A 2 3.53 7.79 -19.26
CA THR A 2 3.09 7.57 -17.87
C THR A 2 4.05 6.57 -17.25
N PRO A 3 4.68 6.86 -16.10
CA PRO A 3 5.47 5.86 -15.40
C PRO A 3 4.55 4.71 -15.01
N ASP A 4 4.97 3.48 -15.26
CA ASP A 4 4.27 2.27 -14.82
C ASP A 4 4.14 2.30 -13.29
N VAL A 5 2.91 2.55 -12.82
CA VAL A 5 2.60 2.61 -11.39
C VAL A 5 2.03 1.26 -10.97
N ASN A 6 2.78 0.52 -10.16
CA ASN A 6 2.35 -0.78 -9.65
C ASN A 6 1.65 -0.58 -8.28
N LYS A 7 0.33 -0.69 -8.22
CA LYS A 7 -0.47 -0.49 -7.00
C LYS A 7 -0.92 -1.82 -6.42
N THR A 8 -0.86 -1.99 -5.10
CA THR A 8 -1.36 -3.21 -4.45
C THR A 8 -2.86 -3.20 -4.17
N GLY A 9 -3.54 -2.08 -4.38
CA GLY A 9 -4.93 -1.86 -3.97
C GLY A 9 -5.04 -1.18 -2.60
N ARG A 10 -6.27 -0.88 -2.19
CA ARG A 10 -6.59 -0.31 -0.88
C ARG A 10 -6.93 -1.46 0.06
N TYR A 11 -6.35 -1.45 1.25
CA TYR A 11 -6.58 -2.44 2.29
C TYR A 11 -7.22 -1.72 3.46
N GLU A 12 -8.31 -2.26 3.98
CA GLU A 12 -9.02 -1.66 5.10
C GLU A 12 -9.23 -2.67 6.21
N ASN A 13 -9.10 -2.19 7.43
CA ASN A 13 -9.44 -2.92 8.63
C ASN A 13 -10.67 -2.22 9.23
N GLN A 14 -11.84 -2.87 9.11
CA GLN A 14 -13.11 -2.32 9.58
C GLN A 14 -13.16 -2.23 11.10
N GLU A 15 -12.53 -3.17 11.82
CA GLU A 15 -12.52 -3.18 13.29
C GLU A 15 -11.75 -1.99 13.86
N LYS A 16 -10.64 -1.61 13.23
CA LYS A 16 -9.79 -0.50 13.68
C LYS A 16 -10.02 0.80 12.91
N PHE A 17 -10.96 0.81 11.95
CA PHE A 17 -11.21 1.92 11.03
C PHE A 17 -9.92 2.45 10.39
N LYS A 18 -9.04 1.53 9.97
CA LYS A 18 -7.73 1.87 9.39
C LYS A 18 -7.69 1.49 7.92
N PHE A 19 -7.03 2.31 7.12
CA PHE A 19 -6.69 1.97 5.75
C PHE A 19 -5.17 1.88 5.59
N TRP A 20 -4.75 1.08 4.62
CA TRP A 20 -3.38 0.91 4.18
C TRP A 20 -3.38 0.76 2.65
N SER A 21 -2.41 1.34 1.96
CA SER A 21 -2.30 1.23 0.50
C SER A 21 -0.84 1.33 0.10
N GLY A 22 -0.41 0.46 -0.82
CA GLY A 22 0.94 0.44 -1.34
C GLY A 22 0.97 0.81 -2.82
N GLU A 23 1.89 1.68 -3.18
CA GLU A 23 2.14 2.09 -4.57
C GLU A 23 3.64 2.05 -4.84
N ILE A 24 4.04 1.49 -5.98
CA ILE A 24 5.40 1.52 -6.49
C ILE A 24 5.44 2.37 -7.75
N ARG A 25 6.38 3.32 -7.79
CA ARG A 25 6.71 4.13 -8.96
C ARG A 25 8.18 3.90 -9.29
N GLY A 26 8.46 3.02 -10.24
CA GLY A 26 9.82 2.60 -10.56
C GLY A 26 10.50 1.95 -9.34
N ASN A 27 11.44 2.66 -8.71
CA ASN A 27 12.16 2.24 -7.51
C ASN A 27 11.66 2.89 -6.21
N PHE A 28 10.62 3.73 -6.28
CA PHE A 28 10.02 4.38 -5.11
C PHE A 28 8.79 3.63 -4.62
N VAL A 29 8.78 3.28 -3.34
CA VAL A 29 7.60 2.76 -2.65
C VAL A 29 6.92 3.88 -1.91
N THR A 30 5.65 4.12 -2.18
CA THR A 30 4.78 5.01 -1.41
C THR A 30 3.74 4.18 -0.68
N ILE A 31 3.81 4.21 0.65
CA ILE A 31 2.82 3.60 1.54
C ILE A 31 1.93 4.71 2.09
N ARG A 32 0.61 4.55 1.96
CA ARG A 32 -0.38 5.40 2.62
C ARG A 32 -1.08 4.59 3.70
N PHE A 33 -1.20 5.13 4.89
CA PHE A 33 -1.87 4.47 6.00
C PHE A 33 -2.52 5.50 6.91
N GLY A 34 -3.64 5.17 7.54
CA GLY A 34 -4.33 6.11 8.40
C GLY A 34 -5.67 5.61 8.85
N ASN A 35 -6.47 6.51 9.42
CA ASN A 35 -7.85 6.20 9.78
C ASN A 35 -8.78 6.58 8.64
N ILE A 36 -9.78 5.74 8.36
CA ILE A 36 -10.82 5.99 7.37
C ILE A 36 -11.56 7.27 7.79
N GLY A 37 -11.60 8.26 6.89
CA GLY A 37 -12.17 9.59 7.17
C GLY A 37 -11.16 10.66 7.63
N THR A 38 -9.86 10.36 7.69
CA THR A 38 -8.79 11.35 7.96
C THR A 38 -7.85 11.46 6.76
N SER A 39 -7.05 12.53 6.69
CA SER A 39 -6.00 12.68 5.66
C SER A 39 -4.96 11.56 5.69
N GLY A 40 -4.86 10.82 6.80
CA GLY A 40 -3.91 9.74 7.01
C GLY A 40 -2.46 10.22 6.98
N HIS A 41 -1.55 9.26 6.80
CA HIS A 41 -0.12 9.47 6.73
C HIS A 41 0.42 8.79 5.47
N CYS A 42 1.37 9.46 4.81
CA CYS A 42 2.08 8.91 3.67
C CYS A 42 3.56 8.75 4.01
N SER A 43 4.14 7.63 3.58
CA SER A 43 5.54 7.31 3.77
C SER A 43 6.09 6.82 2.44
N SER A 44 6.95 7.63 1.83
CA SER A 44 7.66 7.28 0.61
C SER A 44 9.09 6.88 0.93
N LYS A 45 9.56 5.78 0.33
CA LYS A 45 10.92 5.29 0.49
C LYS A 45 11.47 4.83 -0.85
N GLU A 46 12.69 5.26 -1.15
CA GLU A 46 13.42 4.81 -2.32
C GLU A 46 14.13 3.48 -2.03
N PHE A 47 14.13 2.61 -3.03
CA PHE A 47 14.84 1.34 -3.03
C PHE A 47 15.89 1.31 -4.15
N PRO A 48 16.91 0.45 -4.03
CA PRO A 48 17.96 0.33 -5.05
C PRO A 48 17.46 -0.28 -6.37
N SER A 49 16.30 -0.95 -6.37
CA SER A 49 15.72 -1.58 -7.56
C SER A 49 14.23 -1.79 -7.39
N GLN A 50 13.49 -1.83 -8.51
CA GLN A 50 12.06 -2.11 -8.52
C GLN A 50 11.72 -3.46 -7.87
N ALA A 51 12.50 -4.52 -8.15
CA ALA A 51 12.29 -5.82 -7.53
C ALA A 51 12.40 -5.79 -5.99
N ALA A 52 13.28 -4.94 -5.44
CA ALA A 52 13.41 -4.77 -3.99
C ALA A 52 12.20 -4.02 -3.40
N ALA A 53 11.72 -3.00 -4.11
CA ALA A 53 10.48 -2.29 -3.78
C ALA A 53 9.27 -3.24 -3.77
N GLU A 54 9.13 -4.07 -4.81
CA GLU A 54 8.06 -5.06 -4.94
C GLU A 54 8.10 -6.10 -3.82
N ASN A 55 9.27 -6.66 -3.52
CA ASN A 55 9.41 -7.62 -2.44
C ASN A 55 9.12 -7.01 -1.06
N PHE A 56 9.55 -5.76 -0.83
CA PHE A 56 9.22 -5.03 0.40
C PHE A 56 7.72 -4.80 0.54
N LEU A 57 7.08 -4.33 -0.54
CA LEU A 57 5.65 -4.04 -0.55
C LEU A 57 4.81 -5.31 -0.40
N LYS A 58 5.22 -6.40 -1.06
CA LYS A 58 4.59 -7.73 -0.95
C LYS A 58 4.62 -8.25 0.48
N LYS A 59 5.79 -8.22 1.13
CA LYS A 59 5.93 -8.61 2.54
C LYS A 59 5.03 -7.78 3.46
N ARG A 60 5.01 -6.45 3.26
CA ARG A 60 4.14 -5.56 4.03
C ARG A 60 2.66 -5.82 3.82
N LYS A 61 2.27 -6.12 2.58
CA LYS A 61 0.90 -6.54 2.24
C LYS A 61 0.53 -7.82 2.99
N GLU A 62 1.37 -8.85 2.93
CA GLU A 62 1.12 -10.13 3.58
C GLU A 62 0.99 -9.98 5.11
N GLU A 63 1.87 -9.20 5.75
CA GLU A 63 1.75 -8.85 7.17
C GLU A 63 0.42 -8.13 7.49
N LYS A 64 0.01 -7.19 6.64
CA LYS A 64 -1.24 -6.44 6.86
C LYS A 64 -2.48 -7.32 6.70
N ILE A 65 -2.48 -8.22 5.72
CA ILE A 65 -3.56 -9.21 5.55
C ILE A 65 -3.64 -10.11 6.79
N ALA A 66 -2.50 -10.56 7.30
CA ALA A 66 -2.44 -11.36 8.54
C ALA A 66 -2.90 -10.57 9.78
N GLU A 67 -2.71 -9.24 9.82
CA GLU A 67 -3.22 -8.34 10.87
C GLU A 67 -4.75 -8.10 10.76
N GLY A 68 -5.41 -8.65 9.75
CA GLY A 68 -6.86 -8.51 9.54
C GLY A 68 -7.24 -7.34 8.64
N PHE A 69 -6.33 -6.87 7.78
CA PHE A 69 -6.69 -5.94 6.71
C PHE A 69 -7.21 -6.71 5.49
N SER A 70 -8.36 -6.29 4.98
CA SER A 70 -8.97 -6.88 3.78
C SER A 70 -8.71 -5.99 2.57
N LEU A 71 -8.37 -6.60 1.44
CA LEU A 71 -8.31 -5.89 0.16
C LEU A 71 -9.73 -5.42 -0.20
N VAL A 72 -9.87 -4.12 -0.38
CA VAL A 72 -11.07 -3.46 -0.89
C VAL A 72 -10.73 -3.06 -2.30
N GLU A 73 -10.98 -3.97 -3.23
CA GLU A 73 -11.10 -3.62 -4.64
C GLU A 73 -12.48 -2.94 -4.78
N GLU A 74 -12.49 -1.65 -5.14
CA GLU A 74 -13.69 -1.01 -5.64
C GLU A 74 -14.04 -1.70 -6.98
N GLU A 75 -14.82 -2.77 -6.93
CA GLU A 75 -15.68 -3.14 -8.05
C GLU A 75 -16.91 -2.21 -7.98
N GLU A 76 -17.06 -1.37 -9.01
CA GLU A 76 -18.24 -0.52 -9.27
C GLU A 76 -19.51 -1.34 -9.51
#